data_AF-A0A9E2PDI8-F1
#
_entry.id   AF-A0A9E2PDI8-F1
#
_cell.length_a   1.000
_cell.length_b   1.000
_cell.length_c   1.000
_cell.angle_alpha   90.00
_cell.angle_beta   90.00
_cell.angle_gamma   90.00
#
_symmetry.space_group_name_H-M   'P 1'
#
loop_
_entity.id
_entity.type
_entity.pdbx_description
1 polymer ?
#
loop_
_entity_poly.entity_id
_entity_poly.type
_entity_poly.pdbx_seq_one_letter_code
_entity_poly.pdbx_strand_id
1 'polypeptide(L)'
;MKKEFQLNSGKTCQLIRIRNDLIPNYYILAFSRVQGEPSSEEVTEMLVIGTEKAQQLAFDYIRDREAFTLLYSGYSARREKGWHIHIVLLGNRWRKAWLYFVLAGKNLLQALNIRKDDAPRI
;
A
#
# COMPACT_ATOMS: atom_id res chain seq x y z
N MET A 1 -9.17 11.48 -1.79
CA MET A 1 -8.10 12.49 -1.87
C MET A 1 -6.90 11.84 -2.52
N LYS A 2 -6.39 12.45 -3.58
CA LYS A 2 -5.20 12.02 -4.31
C LYS A 2 -4.16 13.12 -4.14
N LYS A 3 -2.97 12.78 -3.65
CA LYS A 3 -1.86 13.73 -3.47
C LYS A 3 -0.65 13.22 -4.24
N GLU A 4 -0.04 14.09 -5.03
CA GLU A 4 1.12 13.74 -5.86
C GLU A 4 2.42 14.24 -5.22
N PHE A 5 3.49 13.49 -5.43
CA PHE A 5 4.84 13.82 -4.99
C PHE A 5 5.79 13.62 -6.17
N GLN A 6 6.71 14.57 -6.34
CA GLN A 6 7.83 14.42 -7.26
C GLN A 6 8.98 13.71 -6.55
N LEU A 7 9.61 12.80 -7.28
CA LEU A 7 10.83 12.11 -6.88
C LEU A 7 12.05 12.88 -7.41
N ASN A 8 13.22 12.63 -6.84
CA ASN A 8 14.47 13.26 -7.27
C ASN A 8 14.82 12.95 -8.74
N SER A 9 14.32 11.83 -9.27
CA SER A 9 14.47 11.47 -10.68
C SER A 9 13.61 12.30 -11.64
N GLY A 10 12.74 13.16 -11.13
CA GLY A 10 11.73 13.91 -11.91
C GLY A 10 10.45 13.11 -12.18
N LYS A 11 10.41 11.83 -11.83
CA LYS A 11 9.19 11.02 -11.89
C LYS A 11 8.26 11.32 -10.71
N THR A 12 7.06 10.74 -10.74
CA THR A 12 6.04 11.03 -9.73
C THR A 12 5.40 9.79 -9.11
N CYS A 13 5.04 9.95 -7.84
CA CYS A 13 4.23 8.99 -7.10
C CYS A 13 2.99 9.65 -6.51
N GLN A 14 1.95 8.84 -6.27
CA GLN A 14 0.63 9.31 -5.89
C GLN A 14 0.13 8.56 -4.66
N LEU A 15 -0.24 9.31 -3.63
CA LEU A 15 -0.91 8.81 -2.44
C LEU A 15 -2.43 8.88 -2.65
N ILE A 16 -3.07 7.72 -2.58
CA ILE A 16 -4.49 7.53 -2.87
C ILE A 16 -5.15 6.93 -1.64
N ARG A 17 -6.22 7.55 -1.15
CA ARG A 17 -7.08 6.94 -0.12
C ARG A 17 -7.99 5.90 -0.76
N ILE A 18 -7.92 4.67 -0.29
CA ILE A 18 -8.80 3.59 -0.70
C ILE A 18 -10.03 3.60 0.20
N ARG A 19 -11.21 3.66 -0.41
CA ARG A 19 -12.49 3.48 0.28
C ARG A 19 -12.85 2.01 0.18
N ASN A 20 -12.70 1.28 1.27
CA ASN A 20 -13.11 -0.12 1.40
C ASN A 20 -13.68 -0.31 2.81
N ASP A 21 -14.86 -0.90 2.90
CA ASP A 21 -15.56 -1.08 4.18
C ASP A 21 -14.86 -2.10 5.08
N LEU A 22 -14.09 -3.04 4.51
CA LEU A 22 -13.40 -4.09 5.26
C LEU A 22 -12.10 -3.64 5.90
N ILE A 23 -11.41 -2.65 5.33
CA ILE A 23 -10.14 -2.14 5.84
C ILE A 23 -10.24 -0.62 5.94
N PRO A 24 -10.59 -0.07 7.12
CA PRO A 24 -10.70 1.36 7.31
C PRO A 24 -9.32 2.03 7.25
N ASN A 25 -9.30 3.33 6.94
CA ASN A 25 -8.08 4.16 6.95
C ASN A 25 -6.94 3.57 6.11
N TYR A 26 -7.28 3.10 4.92
CA TYR A 26 -6.38 2.46 3.99
C TYR A 26 -5.96 3.41 2.87
N TYR A 27 -4.66 3.47 2.61
CA TYR A 27 -4.05 4.29 1.59
C TYR A 27 -3.05 3.47 0.77
N ILE A 28 -2.79 3.93 -0.45
CA ILE A 28 -1.78 3.37 -1.33
C ILE A 28 -0.89 4.50 -1.82
N LEU A 29 0.42 4.35 -1.66
CA LEU A 29 1.41 5.17 -2.37
C LEU A 29 1.84 4.40 -3.62
N ALA A 30 1.44 4.86 -4.80
CA ALA A 30 1.69 4.18 -6.06
C ALA A 30 2.65 4.97 -6.94
N PHE A 31 3.57 4.27 -7.58
CA PHE A 31 4.35 4.82 -8.68
C PHE A 31 3.49 4.86 -9.94
N SER A 32 3.59 5.93 -10.73
CA SER A 32 2.73 6.06 -11.92
C SER A 32 3.08 5.00 -12.96
N ARG A 33 2.09 4.20 -13.37
CA ARG A 33 2.27 3.10 -14.35
C ARG A 33 2.75 3.58 -15.72
N VAL A 34 2.48 4.85 -16.07
CA VAL A 34 2.91 5.43 -17.35
C VAL A 34 4.41 5.77 -17.38
N GLN A 35 5.09 5.70 -16.23
CA GLN A 35 6.51 6.02 -16.09
C GLN A 35 7.40 4.76 -15.98
N GLY A 36 6.83 3.59 -16.27
CA GLY A 36 7.52 2.30 -16.19
C GLY A 36 7.62 1.76 -14.75
N GLU A 37 8.66 0.97 -14.49
CA GLU A 37 9.00 0.50 -13.15
C GLU A 37 10.00 1.46 -12.49
N PRO A 38 9.94 1.61 -11.16
CA PRO A 38 10.89 2.46 -10.45
C PRO A 38 12.27 1.82 -10.34
N SER A 39 13.32 2.64 -10.31
CA SER A 39 14.68 2.22 -9.93
C SER A 39 14.78 1.92 -8.42
N SER A 40 15.91 1.33 -7.99
CA SER A 40 16.20 1.10 -6.56
C SER A 40 16.19 2.37 -5.72
N GLU A 41 16.68 3.47 -6.28
CA GLU A 41 16.73 4.78 -5.64
C GLU A 41 15.30 5.33 -5.48
N GLU A 42 14.49 5.23 -6.54
CA GLU A 42 13.08 5.65 -6.52
C GLU A 42 12.26 4.82 -5.52
N VAL A 43 12.50 3.50 -5.46
CA VAL A 43 11.89 2.61 -4.44
C VAL A 43 12.23 3.07 -3.02
N THR A 44 13.49 3.42 -2.78
CA THR A 44 13.98 3.86 -1.46
C THR A 44 13.36 5.20 -1.09
N GLU A 45 13.36 6.16 -2.01
CA GLU A 45 12.73 7.47 -1.83
C GLU A 45 11.23 7.35 -1.54
N MET A 46 10.52 6.49 -2.28
CA MET A 46 9.11 6.23 -2.04
C MET A 46 8.84 5.55 -0.70
N LEU A 47 9.72 4.68 -0.21
CA LEU A 47 9.59 4.09 1.14
C LEU A 47 9.74 5.15 2.23
N VAL A 48 10.67 6.10 2.06
CA VAL A 48 10.83 7.25 2.97
C VAL A 48 9.58 8.11 2.95
N ILE A 49 9.13 8.57 1.78
CA ILE A 49 7.90 9.36 1.61
C ILE A 49 6.70 8.62 2.20
N GLY A 50 6.57 7.32 1.92
CA GLY A 50 5.48 6.49 2.41
C GLY A 50 5.45 6.41 3.93
N THR A 51 6.61 6.28 4.58
CA THR A 51 6.74 6.23 6.03
C THR A 51 6.39 7.57 6.67
N GLU A 52 6.93 8.67 6.16
CA GLU A 52 6.62 10.01 6.67
C GLU A 52 5.13 10.35 6.53
N LYS A 53 4.52 9.98 5.40
CA LYS A 53 3.08 10.19 5.20
C LYS A 53 2.23 9.26 6.06
N ALA A 54 2.67 8.05 6.31
CA ALA A 54 2.00 7.16 7.25
C ALA A 54 2.00 7.75 8.66
N GLN A 55 3.14 8.26 9.14
CA GLN A 55 3.25 8.92 10.45
C GLN A 55 2.36 10.16 10.55
N GLN A 56 2.38 11.01 9.53
CA GLN A 56 1.54 12.19 9.46
C GLN A 56 0.05 11.81 9.53
N LEU A 57 -0.38 10.87 8.69
CA LEU A 57 -1.77 10.40 8.67
C LEU A 57 -2.17 9.71 9.99
N ALA A 58 -1.30 8.88 10.56
CA ALA A 58 -1.57 8.20 11.81
C ALA A 58 -1.80 9.21 12.94
N PHE A 59 -0.98 10.27 13.01
CA PHE A 59 -1.19 11.35 13.96
C PHE A 59 -2.48 12.13 13.72
N ASP A 60 -2.78 12.47 12.46
CA ASP A 60 -3.96 13.27 12.12
C ASP A 60 -5.27 12.54 12.45
N TYR A 61 -5.33 11.22 12.23
CA TYR A 61 -6.56 10.43 12.37
C TYR A 61 -6.66 9.62 13.68
N ILE A 62 -5.53 9.19 14.25
CA ILE A 62 -5.47 8.28 15.41
C ILE A 62 -4.78 8.95 16.62
N ARG A 63 -4.12 10.11 16.43
CA ARG A 63 -3.33 10.80 17.46
C ARG A 63 -2.12 10.00 17.97
N ASP A 64 -1.65 9.07 17.15
CA ASP A 64 -0.44 8.29 17.40
C ASP A 64 0.34 8.17 16.08
N ARG A 65 1.58 8.67 16.05
CA ARG A 65 2.43 8.66 14.84
C ARG A 65 2.86 7.26 14.44
N GLU A 66 2.89 6.31 15.37
CA GLU A 66 3.39 4.95 15.14
C GLU A 66 2.25 3.94 14.91
N ALA A 67 0.99 4.41 14.94
CA ALA A 67 -0.20 3.59 14.71
C ALA A 67 -0.47 3.29 13.23
N PHE A 68 0.51 2.70 12.52
CA PHE A 68 0.38 2.31 11.12
C PHE A 68 1.09 1.00 10.78
N THR A 69 0.83 0.49 9.59
CA THR A 69 1.58 -0.61 8.98
C THR A 69 1.77 -0.33 7.51
N LEU A 70 3.00 -0.53 7.05
CA LEU A 70 3.37 -0.52 5.64
C LEU A 70 3.45 -1.96 5.14
N LEU A 71 2.83 -2.25 4.01
CA LEU A 71 3.02 -3.51 3.30
C LEU A 71 3.62 -3.21 1.94
N TYR A 72 4.82 -3.73 1.73
CA TYR A 72 5.53 -3.70 0.47
C TYR A 72 5.65 -5.12 -0.07
N SER A 73 5.32 -5.30 -1.35
CA SER A 73 5.47 -6.57 -2.04
C SER A 73 6.48 -6.42 -3.17
N GLY A 74 7.46 -7.32 -3.22
CA GLY A 74 8.35 -7.46 -4.37
C GLY A 74 7.58 -7.88 -5.63
N TYR A 75 8.20 -7.72 -6.80
CA TYR A 75 7.54 -7.89 -8.09
C TYR A 75 6.75 -9.21 -8.22
N SER A 76 7.37 -10.35 -7.91
CA SER A 76 6.74 -11.67 -8.06
C SER A 76 5.56 -11.93 -7.12
N ALA A 77 5.42 -11.15 -6.05
CA ALA A 77 4.33 -11.28 -5.09
C ALA A 77 3.15 -10.31 -5.39
N ARG A 78 3.26 -9.47 -6.43
CA ARG A 78 2.22 -8.51 -6.81
C ARG A 78 1.18 -9.16 -7.71
N ARG A 79 -0.06 -8.66 -7.64
CA ARG A 79 -1.17 -9.04 -8.53
C ARG A 79 -1.34 -8.08 -9.71
N GLU A 80 -0.73 -6.91 -9.66
CA GLU A 80 -0.82 -5.91 -10.71
C GLU A 80 0.58 -5.43 -11.10
N LYS A 81 0.76 -5.16 -12.40
CA LYS A 81 1.96 -4.49 -12.92
C LYS A 81 1.98 -3.06 -12.38
N GLY A 82 2.94 -2.72 -11.53
CA GLY A 82 3.05 -1.40 -10.94
C GLY A 82 3.49 -1.44 -9.49
N TRP A 83 4.51 -0.65 -9.19
CA TRP A 83 5.04 -0.52 -7.84
C TRP A 83 4.12 0.29 -6.95
N HIS A 84 3.84 -0.23 -5.76
CA HIS A 84 3.05 0.47 -4.76
C HIS A 84 3.35 -0.03 -3.35
N ILE A 85 3.10 0.83 -2.35
CA ILE A 85 3.09 0.50 -0.93
C ILE A 85 1.68 0.68 -0.40
N HIS A 86 1.22 -0.30 0.35
CA HIS A 86 -0.01 -0.22 1.13
C HIS A 86 0.28 0.41 2.49
N ILE A 87 -0.48 1.44 2.86
CA ILE A 87 -0.40 2.13 4.14
C ILE A 87 -1.73 1.94 4.86
N VAL A 88 -1.72 1.25 5.99
CA VAL A 88 -2.93 1.00 6.80
C VAL A 88 -2.75 1.60 8.17
N LEU A 89 -3.66 2.47 8.60
CA LEU A 89 -3.60 3.07 9.94
C LEU A 89 -4.27 2.12 10.95
N LEU A 90 -3.51 1.63 11.92
CA LEU A 90 -3.90 0.58 12.86
C LEU A 90 -3.67 1.06 14.29
N GLY A 91 -4.71 1.63 14.91
CA GLY A 91 -4.62 2.14 16.28
C GLY A 91 -4.63 1.08 17.39
N ASN A 92 -4.82 -0.21 17.07
CA ASN A 92 -4.78 -1.28 18.07
C ASN A 92 -4.48 -2.66 17.45
N ARG A 93 -4.12 -3.61 18.31
CA ARG A 93 -3.77 -4.99 17.92
C ARG A 93 -4.92 -5.73 17.23
N TRP A 94 -6.17 -5.49 17.63
CA TRP A 94 -7.35 -6.12 17.04
C TRP A 94 -7.58 -5.71 15.59
N ARG A 95 -7.40 -4.43 15.25
CA ARG A 95 -7.47 -3.94 13.86
C ARG A 95 -6.36 -4.56 13.01
N LYS A 96 -5.17 -4.78 13.59
CA LYS A 96 -4.08 -5.48 12.91
C LYS A 96 -4.41 -6.95 12.65
N ALA A 97 -4.98 -7.65 13.63
CA ALA A 97 -5.45 -9.02 13.45
C ALA A 97 -6.57 -9.10 12.38
N TRP A 98 -7.51 -8.15 12.40
CA TRP A 98 -8.56 -8.05 11.38
C TRP A 98 -8.00 -7.82 9.98
N LEU A 99 -7.01 -6.94 9.83
CA LEU A 99 -6.31 -6.75 8.56
C LEU A 99 -5.76 -8.09 8.05
N TYR A 100 -5.06 -8.85 8.89
CA TYR A 100 -4.51 -10.14 8.50
C TYR A 100 -5.60 -11.17 8.18
N PHE A 101 -6.71 -11.17 8.91
CA PHE A 101 -7.85 -12.04 8.62
C PHE A 101 -8.46 -11.73 7.24
N VAL A 102 -8.70 -10.45 6.93
CA VAL A 102 -9.22 -10.03 5.62
C VAL A 102 -8.25 -10.39 4.49
N LEU A 103 -6.93 -10.20 4.70
CA LEU A 103 -5.92 -10.58 3.72
C LEU A 103 -5.86 -12.09 3.50
N ALA A 104 -5.90 -12.88 4.58
CA ALA A 104 -5.96 -14.34 4.51
C ALA A 104 -7.20 -14.82 3.78
N GLY A 105 -8.37 -14.25 4.09
CA GLY A 105 -9.62 -14.55 3.39
C GLY A 105 -9.54 -14.27 1.89
N LYS A 106 -8.95 -13.14 1.49
CA LYS A 106 -8.73 -12.84 0.06
C LYS A 106 -7.85 -13.87 -0.64
N ASN A 107 -6.81 -14.38 0.03
CA ASN A 107 -5.95 -15.43 -0.54
C ASN A 107 -6.68 -16.78 -0.60
N LEU A 108 -7.50 -17.12 0.41
CA LEU A 108 -8.30 -18.35 0.41
C LEU A 108 -9.32 -18.36 -0.73
N LEU A 109 -10.03 -17.24 -0.95
CA LEU A 109 -10.96 -17.11 -2.07
C LEU A 109 -10.28 -17.25 -3.44
N GLN A 110 -9.03 -16.79 -3.55
CA GLN A 110 -8.22 -16.98 -4.75
C GLN A 110 -7.83 -18.45 -4.93
N ALA A 111 -7.37 -19.13 -3.87
CA ALA A 111 -7.02 -20.55 -3.91
C ALA A 111 -8.22 -21.45 -4.28
N LEU A 112 -9.43 -21.06 -3.86
CA LEU A 112 -10.67 -21.74 -4.21
C LEU A 112 -11.21 -21.39 -5.60
N ASN A 113 -10.48 -20.61 -6.41
CA ASN A 113 -10.89 -20.11 -7.74
C ASN A 113 -12.20 -19.30 -7.75
N ILE A 114 -12.70 -18.86 -6.58
CA ILE A 114 -13.87 -17.98 -6.46
C ILE A 114 -13.51 -16.56 -6.93
N ARG A 115 -12.25 -16.17 -6.75
CA ARG A 115 -11.68 -14.91 -7.21
C ARG A 115 -10.53 -15.15 -8.19
N LYS A 116 -10.59 -14.51 -9.36
CA LYS A 116 -9.51 -14.54 -10.36
C LYS A 116 -8.76 -13.21 -10.30
N ASP A 117 -7.49 -13.27 -9.94
CA ASP A 117 -6.55 -12.14 -9.97
C ASP A 117 -5.41 -12.46 -10.93
N ASP A 118 -4.89 -11.45 -11.65
CA ASP A 118 -3.78 -11.59 -12.60
C ASP A 118 -2.43 -11.78 -11.86
N ALA A 119 -2.23 -12.95 -11.24
CA ALA A 119 -0.93 -13.28 -10.68
C ALA A 119 0.13 -13.40 -11.81
N PRO A 120 1.36 -12.90 -11.62
CA PRO A 120 2.46 -13.20 -12.52
C PRO A 120 2.63 -14.71 -12.55
N ARG A 121 2.44 -15.31 -13.73
CA ARG A 121 2.77 -16.72 -13.97
C ARG A 121 4.29 -16.81 -13.88
N ILE A 122 4.76 -17.67 -12.96
CA ILE A 122 6.17 -18.09 -12.88
C ILE A 122 6.54 -18.73 -14.22
#